data_AF-A0A7Y4S5I9-F1
#
_entry.id   AF-A0A7Y4S5I9-F1
#
_cell.length_a   1.000
_cell.length_b   1.000
_cell.length_c   1.000
_cell.angle_alpha   90.00
_cell.angle_beta   90.00
_cell.angle_gamma   90.00
#
_symmetry.space_group_name_H-M   'P 1'
#
loop_
_entity.id
_entity.type
_entity.pdbx_description
1 polymer ?
#
loop_
_entity_poly.entity_id
_entity_poly.type
_entity_poly.pdbx_seq_one_letter_code
_entity_poly.pdbx_strand_id
1 'polypeptide(L)' 'MNKMHNPPHPGEMLKEDVLPAMGLTVTEAAEQLGVARVTLSRMINGHAAISADMAIRLSQWLGGTAEIW' A
#
# COMPACT_ATOMS: atom_id res chain seq x y z
N MET A 1 -27.61 -11.05 -1.00
CA MET A 1 -26.34 -11.37 -0.32
C MET A 1 -25.21 -10.97 -1.26
N ASN A 2 -24.69 -9.75 -1.15
CA ASN A 2 -23.68 -9.23 -2.07
C ASN A 2 -22.32 -9.83 -1.67
N LYS A 3 -21.99 -11.01 -2.22
CA LYS A 3 -20.66 -11.61 -2.07
C LYS A 3 -19.68 -10.71 -2.83
N MET A 4 -18.91 -9.91 -2.09
CA MET A 4 -17.78 -9.19 -2.65
C MET A 4 -16.81 -10.23 -3.22
N HIS A 5 -16.81 -10.37 -4.54
CA HIS A 5 -15.87 -11.20 -5.28
C HIS A 5 -14.51 -10.52 -5.18
N ASN A 6 -13.59 -11.12 -4.41
CA ASN A 6 -12.19 -10.71 -4.30
C ASN A 6 -12.02 -9.26 -3.79
N PRO A 7 -12.06 -9.01 -2.46
CA PRO A 7 -11.70 -7.69 -1.97
C PRO A 7 -10.31 -7.35 -2.53
N PRO A 8 -10.15 -6.23 -3.26
CA PRO A 8 -8.85 -5.84 -3.79
C PRO A 8 -7.87 -5.83 -2.63
N HIS A 9 -6.70 -6.44 -2.82
CA HIS A 9 -5.68 -6.46 -1.78
C HIS A 9 -5.44 -5.00 -1.35
N PRO A 10 -5.36 -4.64 -0.06
CA PRO A 10 -5.26 -3.24 0.33
C PRO A 10 -4.03 -2.54 -0.30
N GLY A 11 -2.99 -3.32 -0.63
CA GLY A 11 -1.86 -2.85 -1.41
C GLY A 11 -2.16 -2.46 -2.87
N GLU A 12 -3.18 -3.04 -3.51
CA GLU A 12 -3.58 -2.67 -4.88
C GLU A 12 -4.17 -1.26 -4.93
N MET A 13 -4.92 -0.85 -3.90
CA MET A 13 -5.42 0.53 -3.76
C MET A 13 -4.28 1.56 -3.73
N LEU A 14 -3.13 1.21 -3.13
CA LEU A 14 -1.96 2.09 -3.18
C LEU A 14 -1.50 2.35 -4.61
N LYS A 15 -1.50 1.32 -5.46
CA LYS A 15 -1.03 1.42 -6.84
C LYS A 15 -2.01 2.16 -7.73
N GLU A 16 -3.30 1.93 -7.54
CA GLU A 16 -4.34 2.47 -8.43
C GLU A 16 -4.78 3.89 -8.04
N ASP A 17 -4.84 4.20 -6.74
CA ASP A 17 -5.39 5.47 -6.26
C ASP A 17 -4.32 6.38 -5.64
N VAL A 18 -3.48 5.84 -4.75
CA VAL A 18 -2.57 6.66 -3.92
C VAL A 18 -1.36 7.17 -4.70
N LEU A 19 -0.60 6.27 -5.34
CA LEU A 19 0.61 6.64 -6.08
C LEU A 19 0.30 7.62 -7.23
N PRO A 20 -0.74 7.41 -8.06
CA PRO A 20 -1.09 8.37 -9.11
C PRO A 20 -1.59 9.71 -8.56
N ALA A 21 -2.37 9.72 -7.48
CA ALA A 21 -2.85 10.96 -6.86
C ALA A 21 -1.71 11.81 -6.28
N MET A 22 -0.65 11.16 -5.78
CA MET A 22 0.54 11.83 -5.28
C MET A 22 1.58 12.13 -6.37
N GLY A 23 1.38 11.61 -7.59
CA GLY A 23 2.36 11.73 -8.69
C GLY A 23 3.67 11.01 -8.43
N LEU A 24 3.66 9.97 -7.58
CA LEU A 24 4.85 9.25 -7.14
C LEU A 24 5.05 7.95 -7.89
N THR A 25 6.30 7.63 -8.19
CA THR A 25 6.69 6.30 -8.62
C THR A 25 6.77 5.34 -7.45
N VAL A 26 6.71 4.04 -7.73
CA VAL A 26 6.92 2.98 -6.73
C VAL A 26 8.28 3.12 -6.04
N THR A 27 9.29 3.64 -6.74
CA THR A 27 10.62 3.86 -6.17
C THR A 27 10.59 4.97 -5.14
N GLU A 28 10.03 6.13 -5.48
CA GLU A 28 9.96 7.29 -4.56
C GLU A 28 9.09 6.98 -3.34
N ALA A 29 7.98 6.27 -3.53
CA ALA A 29 7.14 5.84 -2.40
C ALA A 29 7.86 4.85 -1.49
N ALA A 30 8.64 3.92 -2.04
CA ALA A 30 9.43 2.99 -1.24
C ALA A 30 10.52 3.72 -0.43
N GLU A 31 11.17 4.72 -1.04
CA GLU A 31 12.15 5.57 -0.36
C GLU A 31 11.51 6.36 0.78
N GLN A 32 10.35 6.97 0.55
CA GLN A 32 9.62 7.72 1.59
C GLN A 32 9.12 6.81 2.72
N LEU A 33 8.70 5.59 2.42
CA LEU A 33 8.30 4.59 3.41
C LEU A 33 9.50 3.93 4.14
N GLY A 34 10.74 4.16 3.64
CA GLY A 34 11.96 3.55 4.18
C GLY A 34 12.02 2.04 3.98
N VAL A 35 11.46 1.53 2.87
CA VAL A 35 11.41 0.11 2.54
C VAL A 35 12.06 -0.17 1.20
N ALA A 36 12.50 -1.41 0.97
CA ALA A 36 13.03 -1.78 -0.33
C ALA A 36 11.93 -1.69 -1.40
N ARG A 37 12.26 -1.15 -2.58
CA ARG A 37 11.35 -1.07 -3.73
C ARG A 37 10.68 -2.40 -4.06
N VAL A 38 11.40 -3.51 -3.95
CA VAL A 38 10.88 -4.86 -4.19
C VAL A 38 9.81 -5.25 -3.17
N THR A 39 9.96 -4.84 -1.91
CA THR A 39 8.98 -5.08 -0.85
C THR A 39 7.67 -4.36 -1.16
N LEU A 40 7.74 -3.05 -1.46
CA LEU A 40 6.57 -2.28 -1.83
C LEU A 40 5.93 -2.84 -3.11
N SER A 41 6.74 -3.18 -4.12
CA SER A 41 6.25 -3.76 -5.37
C SER A 41 5.51 -5.08 -5.17
N ARG A 42 5.99 -5.99 -4.32
CA ARG A 42 5.30 -7.25 -4.03
C ARG A 42 3.97 -7.00 -3.33
N MET A 43 3.94 -6.08 -2.37
CA MET A 43 2.73 -5.71 -1.63
C MET A 43 1.66 -5.11 -2.54
N ILE A 44 2.02 -4.13 -3.37
CA ILE A 44 1.06 -3.43 -4.22
C ILE A 44 0.55 -4.25 -5.41
N ASN A 45 1.21 -5.37 -5.71
CA ASN A 45 0.76 -6.33 -6.71
C ASN A 45 0.13 -7.58 -6.06
N GLY A 46 -0.22 -7.54 -4.76
CA GLY A 46 -0.90 -8.65 -4.07
C GLY A 46 -0.05 -9.90 -3.83
N HIS A 47 1.27 -9.82 -4.03
CA HIS A 47 2.20 -10.95 -3.82
C HIS A 47 2.78 -11.02 -2.40
N ALA A 48 2.44 -10.05 -1.53
CA ALA A 48 2.84 -10.04 -0.14
C ALA A 48 1.75 -9.38 0.70
N ALA A 49 1.44 -9.98 1.86
CA ALA A 49 0.56 -9.39 2.84
C ALA A 49 1.17 -8.11 3.45
N ILE A 50 0.31 -7.20 3.90
CA ILE A 50 0.72 -6.02 4.66
C ILE A 50 1.07 -6.45 6.08
N SER A 51 2.31 -6.20 6.50
CA SER A 51 2.74 -6.43 7.88
C SER A 51 2.27 -5.27 8.77
N ALA A 52 2.14 -5.51 10.08
CA ALA A 52 1.79 -4.45 11.03
C ALA A 52 2.76 -3.25 10.99
N ASP A 53 4.06 -3.50 10.80
CA ASP A 53 5.06 -2.44 10.61
C ASP A 53 4.79 -1.62 9.35
N MET A 54 4.42 -2.27 8.25
CA MET A 54 4.06 -1.59 7.00
C MET A 54 2.78 -0.78 7.15
N ALA A 55 1.75 -1.31 7.82
CA ALA A 55 0.52 -0.58 8.10
C ALA A 55 0.79 0.72 8.87
N ILE A 56 1.65 0.68 9.89
CA ILE A 56 2.06 1.87 10.67
C ILE A 56 2.78 2.88 9.77
N ARG A 57 3.72 2.43 8.92
CA ARG A 57 4.43 3.31 7.98
C ARG A 57 3.48 3.98 6.99
N LEU A 58 2.54 3.22 6.44
CA LEU A 58 1.52 3.71 5.51
C LEU A 58 0.62 4.76 6.16
N SER A 59 0.22 4.56 7.41
CA SER A 59 -0.58 5.53 8.16
C SER A 59 0.16 6.83 8.45
N GLN A 60 1.43 6.74 8.82
CA GLN A 60 2.27 7.93 9.02
C GLN A 60 2.51 8.69 7.71
N TRP A 61 2.66 7.95 6.62
CA TRP A 61 2.94 8.53 5.29
C TRP A 61 1.70 9.19 4.68
N LEU A 62 0.51 8.59 4.81
CA LEU A 62 -0.73 9.07 4.21
C LEU A 62 -1.58 9.96 5.13
N GLY A 63 -1.21 10.09 6.41
CA GLY A 63 -1.94 10.90 7.38
C GLY A 63 -3.27 10.28 7.85
N GLY A 64 -3.35 8.95 7.95
CA GLY A 64 -4.52 8.18 8.40
C GLY A 64 -4.24 7.24 9.58
N THR A 65 -5.17 6.36 9.93
CA THR A 65 -5.01 5.34 11.00
C THR A 65 -4.56 3.98 10.43
N ALA A 66 -3.81 3.20 11.22
CA ALA A 66 -3.24 1.89 10.81
C ALA A 66 -4.28 0.79 10.62
N GLU A 67 -5.49 0.98 11.16
CA GLU A 67 -6.60 0.03 11.04
C GLU A 67 -7.19 -0.04 9.61
N ILE A 68 -6.79 0.88 8.73
CA ILE A 68 -7.24 0.92 7.33
C ILE A 68 -6.47 -0.09 6.45
N TRP A 69 -5.29 -0.55 6.90
CA TRP A 69 -4.33 -1.32 6.10
C TRP A 69 -4.17 -2.78 6.54
#